data_AF-A0A101XU37-F1
#
_entry.id   AF-A0A101XU37-F1
#
_cell.length_a   1.000
_cell.length_b   1.000
_cell.length_c   1.000
_cell.angle_alpha   90.00
_cell.angle_beta   90.00
_cell.angle_gamma   90.00
#
_symmetry.space_group_name_H-M   'P 1'
#
loop_
_entity.id
_entity.type
_entity.pdbx_description
1 polymer ?
#
loop_
_entity_poly.entity_id
_entity_poly.type
_entity_poly.pdbx_seq_one_letter_code
_entity_poly.pdbx_strand_id
1 'polypeptide(L)'
;MSEVEGIKERLKYYVPVYLCGFCISIWVTGVPQWYYLLPVKLIPLCFMMIAGNSLYNISVKKMPLYAVKLLILKYIFISMLLLFIFALFYQLLLTYSIDISPLIGV
;
A
#
# COMPACT_ATOMS: atom_id res chain seq x y z
N MET A 1 -6.64 -4.14 -26.59
CA MET A 1 -6.63 -3.23 -25.43
C MET A 1 -5.24 -2.62 -25.38
N SER A 2 -5.13 -1.32 -25.64
CA SER A 2 -3.81 -0.67 -25.64
C SER A 2 -3.21 -0.73 -24.23
N GLU A 3 -1.88 -0.85 -24.10
CA GLU A 3 -1.23 -0.90 -22.78
C GLU A 3 -1.61 0.30 -21.88
N VAL A 4 -1.86 1.45 -22.52
CA VAL A 4 -2.29 2.70 -21.87
C VAL A 4 -3.70 2.60 -21.27
N GLU A 5 -4.64 1.94 -21.95
CA GLU A 5 -5.99 1.70 -21.40
C GLU A 5 -5.94 0.78 -20.19
N GLY A 6 -5.10 -0.26 -20.24
CA GLY A 6 -4.94 -1.20 -19.13
C GLY A 6 -4.41 -0.54 -17.85
N ILE A 7 -3.50 0.45 -17.98
CA ILE A 7 -2.98 1.22 -16.84
C ILE A 7 -4.07 2.12 -16.25
N LYS A 8 -4.82 2.83 -17.10
CA LYS A 8 -5.91 3.72 -16.64
C LYS A 8 -6.98 2.96 -15.87
N GLU A 9 -7.35 1.76 -16.32
CA GLU A 9 -8.32 0.94 -15.60
C GLU A 9 -7.82 0.47 -14.23
N ARG A 10 -6.55 0.11 -14.10
CA ARG A 10 -5.96 -0.27 -12.82
C ARG A 10 -5.95 0.90 -11.84
N LEU A 11 -5.54 2.09 -12.30
CA LEU A 11 -5.48 3.29 -11.46
C LEU A 11 -6.83 3.62 -10.80
N LYS A 12 -7.96 3.37 -11.49
CA LYS A 12 -9.31 3.58 -10.93
C LYS A 12 -9.56 2.79 -9.64
N TYR A 13 -8.93 1.62 -9.46
CA TYR A 13 -9.08 0.82 -8.24
C TYR A 13 -7.96 1.08 -7.23
N TYR A 14 -6.78 1.49 -7.71
CA TYR A 14 -5.59 1.61 -6.87
C TYR A 14 -5.59 2.94 -6.13
N VAL A 15 -5.92 4.03 -6.82
CA VAL A 15 -5.92 5.39 -6.25
C VAL A 15 -6.91 5.53 -5.09
N PRO A 16 -8.19 5.12 -5.20
CA PRO A 16 -9.14 5.28 -4.10
C PRO A 16 -8.74 4.45 -2.88
N VAL A 17 -8.27 3.22 -3.09
CA VAL A 17 -7.83 2.33 -2.00
C VAL A 17 -6.59 2.89 -1.31
N TYR A 18 -5.65 3.45 -2.10
CA TYR A 18 -4.48 4.13 -1.56
C TYR A 18 -4.89 5.33 -0.70
N LEU A 19 -5.80 6.18 -1.19
CA LEU A 19 -6.31 7.32 -0.43
C LEU A 19 -7.00 6.90 0.87
N CYS A 20 -7.79 5.83 0.85
CA CYS A 20 -8.38 5.27 2.07
C CYS A 20 -7.30 4.84 3.07
N GLY A 21 -6.29 4.09 2.62
CA GLY A 21 -5.16 3.69 3.46
C GLY A 21 -4.39 4.89 4.00
N PHE A 22 -4.23 5.94 3.20
CA PHE A 22 -3.56 7.18 3.56
C PHE A 22 -4.30 7.94 4.65
N CYS A 23 -5.63 8.07 4.53
CA CYS A 23 -6.49 8.66 5.57
C CYS A 23 -6.42 7.86 6.87
N ILE A 24 -6.46 6.53 6.80
CA ILE A 24 -6.32 5.66 7.98
C ILE A 24 -4.96 5.87 8.64
N SER A 25 -3.87 5.90 7.87
CA SER A 25 -2.52 6.15 8.40
C SER A 25 -2.44 7.50 9.11
N ILE A 26 -2.97 8.58 8.53
CA ILE A 26 -3.00 9.90 9.20
C ILE A 26 -3.81 9.87 10.50
N TRP A 27 -4.96 9.20 10.49
CA TRP A 27 -5.81 9.09 11.67
C TRP A 27 -5.10 8.34 12.82
N VAL A 28 -4.38 7.27 12.51
CA VAL A 28 -3.62 6.49 13.49
C VAL A 28 -2.41 7.27 14.03
N THR A 29 -1.67 7.99 13.18
CA THR A 29 -0.48 8.72 13.64
C THR A 29 -0.82 9.97 14.44
N GLY A 30 -2.04 10.52 14.33
CA GLY A 30 -2.56 11.58 15.20
C GLY A 30 -1.86 12.95 15.11
N VAL A 31 -0.77 13.07 14.34
CA VAL A 31 0.04 14.30 14.24
C VAL A 31 -0.14 14.99 12.88
N PRO A 32 -0.64 16.24 12.83
CA PRO A 32 -0.81 17.01 11.59
C PRO A 32 0.47 17.76 11.22
N GLN A 33 1.62 17.10 11.28
CA GLN A 33 2.88 17.73 10.87
C GLN A 33 3.16 17.45 9.39
N TRP A 34 3.69 18.44 8.67
CA TRP A 34 3.80 18.46 7.21
C TRP A 34 4.59 17.28 6.65
N TYR A 35 5.53 16.74 7.40
CA TYR A 35 6.30 15.55 7.02
C TYR A 35 5.48 14.24 7.05
N TYR A 36 4.34 14.20 7.74
CA TYR A 36 3.37 13.09 7.64
C TYR A 36 2.44 13.22 6.44
N LEU A 37 2.51 14.29 5.65
CA LEU A 37 1.78 14.43 4.38
C LEU A 37 2.57 13.92 3.17
N LEU A 38 3.70 13.25 3.41
CA LEU A 38 4.49 12.64 2.35
C LEU A 38 3.61 11.71 1.51
N PRO A 39 3.57 11.90 0.18
CA PRO A 39 2.63 11.21 -0.70
C PRO A 39 2.94 9.71 -0.82
N VAL A 40 4.11 9.27 -0.38
CA VAL A 40 4.54 7.86 -0.37
C VAL A 40 4.58 7.38 1.07
N LYS A 41 3.61 6.53 1.43
CA LYS A 41 3.57 5.85 2.72
C LYS A 41 3.45 4.34 2.52
N LEU A 42 4.14 3.60 3.36
CA LEU A 42 4.21 2.15 3.26
C LEU A 42 2.86 1.48 3.55
N ILE A 43 2.17 1.87 4.63
CA ILE A 43 0.87 1.29 5.01
C ILE A 43 -0.20 1.46 3.91
N PRO A 44 -0.41 2.67 3.34
CA PRO A 44 -1.33 2.87 2.22
C PRO A 44 -0.94 2.08 0.96
N LEU A 45 0.36 1.92 0.71
CA LEU A 45 0.87 1.12 -0.41
C LEU A 45 0.55 -0.36 -0.23
N CYS A 46 0.69 -0.91 0.98
CA CYS A 46 0.26 -2.27 1.31
C CYS A 46 -1.26 -2.44 1.11
N PHE A 47 -2.05 -1.46 1.56
CA PHE A 47 -3.51 -1.46 1.34
C PHE A 47 -3.87 -1.47 -0.15
N MET A 48 -3.22 -0.62 -0.94
CA MET A 48 -3.37 -0.58 -2.39
C MET A 48 -3.00 -1.93 -3.04
N MET A 49 -1.91 -2.55 -2.61
CA MET A 49 -1.46 -3.84 -3.14
C MET A 49 -2.44 -4.97 -2.83
N ILE A 50 -3.05 -4.98 -1.65
CA ILE A 50 -3.99 -6.05 -1.26
C ILE A 50 -5.38 -5.76 -1.86
N ALA A 51 -6.01 -4.66 -1.45
CA ALA A 51 -7.40 -4.38 -1.83
C ALA A 51 -7.52 -3.86 -3.27
N GLY A 52 -6.58 -3.02 -3.75
CA GLY A 52 -6.61 -2.50 -5.11
C GLY A 52 -6.45 -3.59 -6.17
N ASN A 53 -5.47 -4.51 -6.00
CA ASN A 53 -5.34 -5.67 -6.90
C ASN A 53 -6.57 -6.58 -6.82
N SER A 54 -7.13 -6.80 -5.63
CA SER A 54 -8.28 -7.70 -5.45
C SER A 54 -9.51 -7.15 -6.16
N LEU A 55 -9.84 -5.88 -5.95
CA LEU A 55 -10.97 -5.21 -6.59
C LEU A 55 -10.81 -5.19 -8.12
N TYR A 56 -9.61 -4.92 -8.62
CA TYR A 56 -9.34 -4.96 -10.06
C TYR A 56 -9.54 -6.36 -10.66
N ASN A 57 -9.01 -7.42 -10.02
CA ASN A 57 -9.14 -8.78 -10.55
C ASN A 57 -10.58 -9.32 -10.44
N ILE A 58 -11.36 -8.90 -9.44
CA ILE A 58 -12.80 -9.21 -9.35
C ILE A 58 -13.58 -8.47 -10.43
N SER A 59 -13.41 -7.15 -10.53
CA SER A 59 -14.30 -6.29 -11.32
C SER A 59 -14.00 -6.35 -12.82
N VAL A 60 -12.71 -6.34 -13.20
CA VAL A 60 -12.29 -6.28 -14.60
C VAL A 60 -12.04 -7.68 -15.16
N LYS A 61 -11.23 -8.48 -14.46
CA LYS A 61 -10.89 -9.83 -14.95
C LYS A 61 -11.93 -10.90 -14.62
N LYS A 62 -12.96 -10.57 -13.83
CA LYS A 62 -14.04 -11.49 -13.41
C LYS A 62 -13.50 -12.82 -12.89
N MET A 63 -12.38 -12.77 -12.17
CA MET A 63 -11.76 -13.98 -11.61
C MET A 63 -12.67 -14.59 -10.55
N PRO A 64 -12.75 -15.93 -10.45
CA PRO A 64 -13.54 -16.57 -9.43
C PRO A 64 -12.97 -16.30 -8.04
N LEU A 65 -13.85 -16.19 -7.04
CA LEU A 65 -13.50 -15.71 -5.69
C LEU A 65 -12.39 -16.54 -5.02
N TYR A 66 -12.30 -17.84 -5.29
CA TYR A 66 -11.23 -18.70 -4.74
C TYR A 66 -9.84 -18.28 -5.23
N ALA A 67 -9.71 -17.93 -6.52
CA ALA A 67 -8.44 -17.49 -7.09
C ALA A 67 -8.03 -16.12 -6.54
N VAL A 68 -9.01 -15.23 -6.30
CA VAL A 68 -8.76 -13.93 -5.69
C VAL A 68 -8.27 -14.07 -4.24
N LYS A 69 -8.82 -15.02 -3.47
CA LYS A 69 -8.34 -15.31 -2.10
C LYS A 69 -6.85 -15.71 -2.08
N LEU A 70 -6.41 -16.56 -3.02
CA LEU A 70 -5.00 -16.94 -3.13
C LEU A 70 -4.12 -15.75 -3.53
N LEU A 71 -4.61 -14.87 -4.41
CA LEU A 71 -3.91 -13.63 -4.75
C LEU A 71 -3.80 -12.69 -3.55
N ILE A 72 -4.88 -12.50 -2.79
CA ILE A 72 -4.88 -11.73 -1.54
C ILE A 72 -3.80 -12.26 -0.60
N LEU A 73 -3.76 -13.58 -0.37
CA LEU A 73 -2.78 -14.22 0.49
C LEU A 73 -1.34 -13.95 0.01
N LYS A 74 -1.10 -14.03 -1.29
CA LYS A 74 0.20 -13.67 -1.89
C LYS A 74 0.57 -12.22 -1.59
N TYR A 75 -0.35 -11.28 -1.77
CA TYR A 75 -0.09 -9.85 -1.55
C TYR A 75 0.04 -9.50 -0.06
N ILE A 76 -0.64 -10.22 0.84
CA ILE A 76 -0.41 -10.12 2.29
C ILE A 76 1.02 -10.54 2.62
N PHE A 77 1.48 -11.68 2.11
CA PHE A 77 2.84 -12.15 2.37
C PHE A 77 3.90 -11.17 1.84
N ILE A 78 3.71 -10.65 0.62
CA ILE A 78 4.57 -9.61 0.05
C ILE A 78 4.57 -8.35 0.93
N SER A 79 3.39 -7.93 1.39
CA SER A 79 3.26 -6.73 2.25
C SER A 79 3.94 -6.93 3.61
N MET A 80 3.83 -8.12 4.22
CA MET A 80 4.55 -8.45 5.46
C MET A 80 6.06 -8.42 5.26
N LEU A 81 6.55 -9.01 4.16
CA LEU A 81 7.97 -9.00 3.83
C LEU A 81 8.48 -7.57 3.59
N LEU A 82 7.70 -6.75 2.90
CA LEU A 82 8.01 -5.32 2.68
C LEU A 82 8.11 -4.55 4.01
N LEU A 83 7.11 -4.71 4.88
CA LEU A 83 7.09 -4.09 6.22
C LEU A 83 8.29 -4.55 7.06
N PHE A 84 8.63 -5.84 7.00
CA PHE A 84 9.79 -6.39 7.71
C PHE A 84 11.11 -5.78 7.23
N ILE A 85 11.32 -5.68 5.91
CA ILE A 85 12.51 -5.02 5.34
C ILE A 85 12.59 -3.56 5.82
N PHE A 86 11.49 -2.82 5.73
CA PHE A 86 11.48 -1.41 6.18
C PHE A 86 11.71 -1.27 7.69
N ALA A 87 11.24 -2.21 8.51
CA ALA A 87 11.52 -2.23 9.94
C ALA A 87 13.02 -2.46 10.23
N LEU A 88 13.69 -3.33 9.48
CA LEU A 88 15.14 -3.52 9.58
C LEU A 88 15.91 -2.27 9.14
N PHE A 89 15.50 -1.66 8.02
CA PHE A 89 16.09 -0.40 7.56
C PHE A 89 15.89 0.73 8.56
N TYR A 90 14.72 0.80 9.21
CA TYR A 90 14.45 1.78 10.26
C TYR A 90 15.42 1.65 11.42
N GLN A 91 15.65 0.42 11.92
CA GLN A 91 16.64 0.20 12.98
C GLN A 91 18.06 0.59 12.55
N LEU A 92 18.44 0.26 11.32
CA LEU A 92 19.75 0.63 10.79
C LEU A 92 19.91 2.15 10.66
N LEU A 93 18.90 2.85 10.15
CA LEU A 93 18.92 4.31 9.95
C LEU A 93 18.84 5.10 11.26
N LEU A 94 18.13 4.57 12.26
CA LEU A 94 18.14 5.13 13.61
C LEU A 94 19.55 5.17 14.22
N THR A 95 20.41 4.20 13.88
CA THR A 95 21.82 4.21 14.30
C THR A 95 22.57 5.44 13.77
N TYR A 96 22.12 5.99 12.64
CA TYR A 96 22.64 7.22 12.03
C TYR A 96 21.79 8.47 12.35
N SER A 97 20.86 8.39 13.31
CA SER A 97 19.93 9.48 13.67
C SER A 97 19.01 9.94 12.52
N ILE A 98 18.75 9.07 11.54
CA ILE A 98 17.80 9.34 10.45
C ILE A 98 16.45 8.72 10.81
N ASP A 99 15.42 9.55 10.97
CA ASP A 99 14.05 9.11 11.26
C ASP A 99 13.25 8.94 9.96
N ILE A 100 12.84 7.69 9.68
CA ILE A 100 11.97 7.35 8.54
C ILE A 100 10.54 6.95 8.96
N SER A 101 10.17 7.13 10.23
CA SER A 101 8.81 6.84 10.74
C SER A 101 7.70 7.48 9.88
N PRO A 102 7.83 8.73 9.42
CA PRO A 102 6.82 9.36 8.56
C PRO A 102 6.59 8.64 7.21
N LEU A 103 7.61 7.94 6.70
CA LEU A 103 7.55 7.19 5.43
C LEU A 103 6.93 5.79 5.62
N ILE A 104 7.12 5.19 6.78
CA ILE A 104 6.45 3.94 7.15
C ILE A 104 4.97 4.22 7.43
N GLY A 105 4.67 5.40 7.99
CA GLY A 105 3.33 5.82 8.39
C GLY A 105 2.98 5.40 9.81
N VAL A 106 3.99 5.33 10.68
CA VAL A 106 3.92 5.03 12.13
C VAL A 106 4.39 6.26 12.91
#